data_AF-A0A7L4RHK0-F1
#
_entry.id   AF-A0A7L4RHK0-F1
#
_cell.length_a   1.000
_cell.length_b   1.000
_cell.length_c   1.000
_cell.angle_alpha   90.00
_cell.angle_beta   90.00
_cell.angle_gamma   90.00
#
_symmetry.space_group_name_H-M   'P 1'
#
loop_
_entity.id
_entity.type
_entity.pdbx_description
1 polymer ?
#
loop_
_entity_poly.entity_id
_entity_poly.type
_entity_poly.pdbx_seq_one_letter_code
_entity_poly.pdbx_strand_id
1 'polypeptide(L)'
;MAKASGLLARDIMKKKAFFFTLLVFIFFFLVLISVTTWTQTKEAQQQQDVSAIRVTKMNEFSRVIGDDAVRSTQLAGFNALKSASAYVASNNNSKFLNNSNCLNNSCIYELMYNATIESKTNYTTFKGDNISFSAPDQMANLTLLAWDQKMTRLANMSNFNIKIVRRDVAVFQSDPWNVRIGYNLYVNISDRALDTLYRADLIPVLVTIPITNYTYSGG
;
A
#
# COMPACT_ATOMS: atom_id res chain seq x y z
N MET A 1 0.83 -49.25 -81.36
CA MET A 1 1.44 -48.00 -80.83
C MET A 1 0.53 -47.16 -79.92
N ALA A 2 -0.81 -47.24 -80.02
CA ALA A 2 -1.73 -46.42 -79.20
C ALA A 2 -1.68 -46.67 -77.66
N LYS A 3 -1.14 -47.80 -77.19
CA LYS A 3 -1.06 -48.14 -75.75
C LYS A 3 0.06 -47.41 -75.01
N ALA A 4 1.13 -47.02 -75.71
CA ALA A 4 2.30 -46.36 -75.13
C ALA A 4 2.07 -44.85 -74.87
N SER A 5 1.28 -44.18 -75.73
CA SER A 5 0.90 -42.76 -75.54
C SER A 5 -0.03 -42.57 -74.34
N GLY A 6 -0.93 -43.53 -74.08
CA GLY A 6 -1.81 -43.51 -72.91
C GLY A 6 -1.10 -43.65 -71.56
N LEU A 7 0.01 -44.41 -71.51
CA LEU A 7 0.84 -44.56 -70.30
C LEU A 7 1.60 -43.27 -69.96
N LEU A 8 2.20 -42.61 -70.96
CA LEU A 8 2.89 -41.33 -70.78
C LEU A 8 1.96 -40.21 -70.30
N ALA A 9 0.76 -40.11 -70.87
CA ALA A 9 -0.23 -39.12 -70.43
C ALA A 9 -0.67 -39.33 -68.97
N ARG A 10 -0.76 -40.58 -68.52
CA ARG A 10 -1.16 -40.95 -67.16
C ARG A 10 -0.10 -40.57 -66.12
N ASP A 11 1.18 -40.76 -66.42
CA ASP A 11 2.27 -40.35 -65.52
C ASP A 11 2.44 -38.83 -65.42
N ILE A 12 2.22 -38.11 -66.53
CA ILE A 12 2.21 -36.64 -66.51
C ILE A 12 1.05 -36.11 -65.65
N MET A 13 -0.14 -36.72 -65.72
CA MET A 13 -1.28 -36.34 -64.88
C MET A 13 -1.03 -36.63 -63.38
N LYS A 14 -0.42 -37.77 -63.03
CA LYS A 14 -0.06 -38.09 -61.64
C LYS A 14 0.95 -37.11 -61.04
N LYS A 15 1.97 -36.71 -61.80
CA LYS A 15 2.97 -35.72 -61.37
C LYS A 15 2.36 -34.34 -61.11
N LYS A 16 1.42 -33.92 -61.96
CA LYS A 16 0.65 -32.69 -61.77
C LYS A 16 -0.21 -32.75 -60.51
N ALA A 17 -0.95 -33.84 -60.30
CA ALA A 17 -1.76 -34.03 -59.10
C ALA A 17 -0.92 -34.02 -57.80
N PHE A 18 0.26 -34.64 -57.81
CA PHE A 18 1.20 -34.60 -56.70
C PHE A 18 1.74 -33.19 -56.42
N PHE A 19 2.09 -32.43 -57.46
CA PHE A 19 2.53 -31.05 -57.31
C PHE A 19 1.43 -30.15 -56.72
N PHE A 20 0.19 -30.26 -57.21
CA PHE A 20 -0.93 -29.49 -56.67
C PHE A 20 -1.26 -29.85 -55.22
N THR A 21 -1.21 -31.13 -54.86
CA THR A 21 -1.42 -31.56 -53.47
C THR A 21 -0.32 -31.06 -52.53
N LEU A 22 0.95 -31.08 -52.97
CA LEU A 22 2.06 -30.49 -52.22
C LEU A 22 1.87 -28.98 -52.01
N LEU A 23 1.44 -28.27 -53.06
CA LEU A 23 1.21 -26.82 -53.01
C LEU A 23 0.07 -26.48 -52.04
N VAL A 24 -1.01 -27.25 -52.06
CA VAL A 24 -2.11 -27.14 -51.07
C VAL A 24 -1.60 -27.37 -49.65
N PHE A 25 -0.76 -28.38 -49.41
CA PHE A 25 -0.17 -28.63 -48.10
C PHE A 25 0.69 -27.47 -47.60
N ILE A 26 1.56 -26.92 -48.46
CA ILE A 26 2.40 -25.76 -48.13
C ILE A 26 1.52 -24.55 -47.79
N PHE A 27 0.47 -24.31 -48.57
CA PHE A 27 -0.46 -23.22 -48.32
C PHE A 27 -1.18 -23.38 -46.97
N PHE A 28 -1.72 -24.57 -46.68
CA PHE A 28 -2.34 -24.87 -45.39
C PHE A 28 -1.37 -24.69 -44.22
N PHE A 29 -0.11 -25.11 -44.39
CA PHE A 29 0.91 -24.95 -43.37
C PHE A 29 1.23 -23.48 -43.10
N LEU A 30 1.34 -22.65 -44.13
CA LEU A 30 1.55 -21.20 -43.99
C LEU A 30 0.36 -20.51 -43.31
N VAL A 31 -0.87 -20.89 -43.66
CA VAL A 31 -2.07 -20.38 -42.99
C VAL A 31 -2.07 -20.78 -41.51
N LEU A 32 -1.73 -22.03 -41.19
CA LEU A 32 -1.68 -22.52 -39.81
C LEU A 32 -0.62 -21.80 -38.97
N ILE A 33 0.58 -21.58 -39.52
CA ILE A 33 1.63 -20.77 -38.86
C ILE A 33 1.14 -19.32 -38.67
N SER A 34 0.51 -18.73 -39.67
CA SER A 34 0.04 -17.34 -39.59
C SER A 34 -1.02 -17.18 -38.50
N VAL A 35 -1.99 -18.10 -38.43
CA VAL A 35 -3.05 -18.09 -37.41
C VAL A 35 -2.46 -18.29 -36.02
N THR A 36 -1.58 -19.29 -35.83
CA THR A 36 -0.95 -19.56 -34.53
C THR A 36 -0.07 -18.41 -34.04
N THR A 37 0.70 -17.79 -34.94
CA THR A 37 1.53 -16.62 -34.62
C THR A 37 0.66 -15.42 -34.25
N TRP A 38 -0.43 -15.20 -34.99
CA TRP A 38 -1.39 -14.12 -34.72
C TRP A 38 -2.07 -14.27 -33.36
N THR A 39 -2.54 -15.48 -33.02
CA THR A 39 -3.18 -15.75 -31.72
C THR A 39 -2.20 -15.55 -30.57
N GLN A 40 -0.97 -16.07 -30.68
CA GLN A 40 0.06 -15.88 -29.65
C GLN A 40 0.44 -14.40 -29.47
N THR A 41 0.53 -13.65 -30.56
CA THR A 41 0.85 -12.21 -30.50
C THR A 41 -0.27 -11.43 -29.81
N LYS A 42 -1.54 -11.74 -30.12
CA LYS A 42 -2.71 -11.14 -29.47
C LYS A 42 -2.74 -11.43 -27.97
N GLU A 43 -2.49 -12.67 -27.57
CA GLU A 43 -2.44 -13.05 -26.15
C GLU A 43 -1.31 -12.34 -25.42
N ALA A 44 -0.11 -12.26 -26.03
CA ALA A 44 1.03 -11.53 -25.46
C ALA A 44 0.74 -10.03 -25.28
N GLN A 45 0.10 -9.39 -26.27
CA GLN A 45 -0.32 -7.99 -26.17
C GLN A 45 -1.32 -7.77 -25.05
N GLN A 46 -2.35 -8.64 -24.94
CA GLN A 46 -3.33 -8.55 -23.86
C GLN A 46 -2.67 -8.71 -22.48
N GLN A 47 -1.71 -9.62 -22.34
CA GLN A 47 -0.96 -9.80 -21.09
C GLN A 47 -0.12 -8.56 -20.76
N GLN A 48 0.52 -7.94 -21.75
CA GLN A 48 1.27 -6.70 -21.58
C GLN A 48 0.36 -5.55 -21.15
N ASP A 49 -0.81 -5.38 -21.77
CA ASP A 49 -1.77 -4.34 -21.42
C ASP A 49 -2.28 -4.50 -19.97
N VAL A 50 -2.62 -5.73 -19.58
CA VAL A 50 -3.05 -6.04 -18.20
C VAL A 50 -1.94 -5.74 -17.20
N SER A 51 -0.69 -6.09 -17.53
CA SER A 51 0.46 -5.80 -16.68
C SER A 51 0.70 -4.29 -16.54
N ALA A 52 0.63 -3.54 -17.64
CA ALA A 52 0.78 -2.08 -17.63
C ALA A 52 -0.29 -1.37 -16.79
N ILE A 53 -1.55 -1.81 -16.89
CA ILE A 53 -2.64 -1.31 -16.06
C ILE A 53 -2.38 -1.59 -14.58
N ARG A 54 -1.96 -2.82 -14.24
CA ARG A 54 -1.67 -3.22 -12.85
C ARG A 54 -0.51 -2.42 -12.25
N VAL A 55 0.57 -2.23 -13.00
CA VAL A 55 1.69 -1.35 -12.58
C VAL A 55 1.21 0.07 -12.32
N THR A 56 0.39 0.62 -13.22
CA THR A 56 -0.19 1.96 -13.05
C THR A 56 -1.03 2.06 -11.78
N LYS A 57 -1.86 1.04 -11.51
CA LYS A 57 -2.68 0.98 -10.28
C LYS A 57 -1.85 0.82 -9.01
N MET A 58 -0.79 0.02 -9.03
CA MET A 58 0.15 -0.07 -7.91
C MET A 58 0.83 1.28 -7.64
N ASN A 59 1.21 2.01 -8.69
CA ASN A 59 1.81 3.34 -8.56
C ASN A 59 0.85 4.37 -7.99
N GLU A 60 -0.39 4.37 -8.48
CA GLU A 60 -1.47 5.22 -7.96
C GLU A 60 -1.74 4.90 -6.47
N PHE A 61 -1.78 3.61 -6.12
CA PHE A 61 -2.01 3.17 -4.75
C PHE A 61 -0.88 3.58 -3.80
N SER A 62 0.38 3.42 -4.19
CA SER A 62 1.53 3.90 -3.41
C SER A 62 1.46 5.40 -3.14
N ARG A 63 1.14 6.21 -4.17
CA ARG A 63 0.97 7.66 -4.01
C ARG A 63 -0.14 7.99 -3.01
N VAL A 64 -1.30 7.34 -3.14
CA VAL A 64 -2.45 7.54 -2.23
C VAL A 64 -2.08 7.17 -0.78
N ILE A 65 -1.27 6.13 -0.58
CA ILE A 65 -0.76 5.78 0.76
C ILE A 65 0.08 6.92 1.32
N GLY A 66 0.98 7.51 0.54
CA GLY A 66 1.79 8.65 0.98
C GLY A 66 0.94 9.85 1.37
N ASP A 67 -0.02 10.23 0.53
CA ASP A 67 -0.91 11.37 0.78
C ASP A 67 -1.81 11.15 2.00
N ASP A 68 -2.42 9.96 2.15
CA ASP A 68 -3.29 9.63 3.29
C ASP A 68 -2.47 9.44 4.58
N ALA A 69 -1.19 9.03 4.50
CA ALA A 69 -0.32 8.90 5.67
C ALA A 69 -0.10 10.26 6.36
N VAL A 70 0.13 11.33 5.59
CA VAL A 70 0.25 12.70 6.12
C VAL A 70 -1.04 13.10 6.83
N ARG A 71 -2.19 12.92 6.17
CA ARG A 71 -3.50 13.25 6.74
C ARG A 71 -3.80 12.45 8.01
N SER A 72 -3.56 11.15 7.99
CA SER A 72 -3.80 10.28 9.15
C SER A 72 -2.85 10.60 10.30
N THR A 73 -1.63 11.01 10.03
CA THR A 73 -0.67 11.48 11.05
C THR A 73 -1.15 12.78 11.68
N GLN A 74 -1.68 13.70 10.89
CA GLN A 74 -2.24 14.95 11.41
C GLN A 74 -3.42 14.67 12.35
N LEU A 75 -4.32 13.76 11.96
CA LEU A 75 -5.48 13.42 12.77
C LEU A 75 -5.08 12.65 14.04
N ALA A 76 -4.21 11.64 13.91
CA ALA A 76 -3.71 10.87 15.04
C ALA A 76 -2.96 11.77 16.03
N GLY A 77 -2.12 12.68 15.53
CA GLY A 77 -1.38 13.61 16.36
C GLY A 77 -2.22 14.68 17.02
N PHE A 78 -3.25 15.20 16.34
CA PHE A 78 -4.19 16.15 16.92
C PHE A 78 -4.95 15.51 18.09
N ASN A 79 -5.40 14.27 17.89
CA ASN A 79 -6.03 13.48 18.92
C ASN A 79 -5.09 13.16 20.08
N ALA A 80 -3.83 12.81 19.78
CA ALA A 80 -2.80 12.57 20.78
C ALA A 80 -2.55 13.81 21.65
N LEU A 81 -2.47 14.99 21.03
CA LEU A 81 -2.29 16.26 21.73
C LEU A 81 -3.50 16.60 22.61
N LYS A 82 -4.72 16.38 22.09
CA LYS A 82 -5.95 16.55 22.86
C LYS A 82 -5.98 15.64 24.10
N SER A 83 -5.68 14.35 23.94
CA SER A 83 -5.62 13.41 25.06
C SER A 83 -4.54 13.77 26.09
N ALA A 84 -3.35 14.16 25.62
CA ALA A 84 -2.27 14.61 26.50
C ALA A 84 -2.68 15.87 27.30
N SER A 85 -3.33 16.85 26.66
CA SER A 85 -3.81 18.06 27.33
C SER A 85 -4.89 17.78 28.39
N ALA A 86 -5.84 16.90 28.08
CA ALA A 86 -6.92 16.52 29.00
C ALA A 86 -6.36 15.81 30.25
N TYR A 87 -5.32 15.00 30.06
CA TYR A 87 -4.64 14.32 31.15
C TYR A 87 -3.86 15.27 32.06
N VAL A 88 -3.10 16.21 31.49
CA VAL A 88 -2.38 17.24 32.25
C VAL A 88 -3.36 18.09 33.07
N ALA A 89 -4.50 18.47 32.46
CA ALA A 89 -5.54 19.23 33.13
C ALA A 89 -6.20 18.45 34.30
N SER A 90 -6.41 17.14 34.16
CA SER A 90 -7.08 16.32 35.19
C SER A 90 -6.19 15.89 36.35
N ASN A 91 -4.87 15.79 36.16
CA ASN A 91 -3.94 15.26 37.18
C ASN A 91 -3.25 16.29 38.06
N ASN A 92 -3.76 17.53 38.13
CA ASN A 92 -3.22 18.63 38.94
C ASN A 92 -1.73 18.89 38.62
N ASN A 93 -1.46 19.90 37.78
CA ASN A 93 -0.16 20.33 37.21
C ASN A 93 1.10 20.15 38.10
N SER A 94 0.98 20.16 39.43
CA SER A 94 2.09 20.03 40.38
C SER A 94 2.86 18.71 40.28
N LYS A 95 2.23 17.58 39.95
CA LYS A 95 2.94 16.28 39.81
C LYS A 95 3.70 16.17 38.49
N PHE A 96 3.19 16.80 37.43
CA PHE A 96 3.80 16.72 36.10
C PHE A 96 5.04 17.62 35.99
N LEU A 97 5.00 18.81 36.61
CA LEU A 97 6.12 19.75 36.66
C LEU A 97 7.24 19.32 37.63
N ASN A 98 6.89 18.62 38.72
CA ASN A 98 7.88 18.15 39.71
C ASN A 98 8.54 16.81 39.35
N ASN A 99 8.07 16.11 38.32
CA ASN A 99 8.71 14.87 37.90
C ASN A 99 9.92 15.20 37.02
N SER A 100 11.13 14.98 37.55
CA SER A 100 12.38 15.14 36.82
C SER A 100 12.46 14.30 35.53
N ASN A 101 11.69 13.20 35.45
CA ASN A 101 11.57 12.41 34.23
C ASN A 101 10.64 13.05 33.17
N CYS A 102 9.83 14.05 33.53
CA CYS A 102 8.97 14.79 32.60
C CYS A 102 9.63 16.07 32.07
N LEU A 103 10.66 16.58 32.74
CA LEU A 103 11.41 17.78 32.34
C LEU A 103 12.19 17.63 31.02
N ASN A 104 12.46 16.39 30.57
CA ASN A 104 13.17 16.09 29.32
C ASN A 104 12.24 15.72 28.14
N ASN A 105 11.03 16.28 28.05
CA ASN A 105 10.04 16.01 26.97
C ASN A 105 9.51 14.57 26.85
N SER A 106 9.93 13.64 27.72
CA SER A 106 9.59 12.22 27.66
C SER A 106 8.13 11.90 28.00
N CYS A 107 7.52 12.61 28.97
CA CYS A 107 6.17 12.26 29.41
C CYS A 107 5.09 12.65 28.38
N ILE A 108 5.15 13.84 27.77
CA ILE A 108 4.20 14.23 26.71
C ILE A 108 4.38 13.32 25.49
N TYR A 109 5.63 12.98 25.15
CA TYR A 109 5.95 12.02 24.11
C TYR A 109 5.32 10.64 24.37
N GLU A 110 5.54 10.06 25.55
CA GLU A 110 4.99 8.75 25.90
C GLU A 110 3.46 8.76 25.92
N LEU A 111 2.86 9.86 26.38
CA LEU A 111 1.40 10.03 26.35
C LEU A 111 0.85 10.06 24.93
N MET A 112 1.46 10.83 24.03
CA MET A 112 1.05 10.91 22.64
C MET A 112 1.29 9.59 21.88
N TYR A 113 2.43 8.95 22.14
CA TYR A 113 2.83 7.72 21.48
C TYR A 113 1.96 6.52 21.90
N ASN A 114 1.77 6.31 23.21
CA ASN A 114 1.08 5.15 23.76
C ASN A 114 -0.45 5.24 23.62
N ALA A 115 -1.04 6.41 23.83
CA ALA A 115 -2.50 6.56 23.83
C ALA A 115 -3.11 6.63 22.43
N THR A 116 -2.34 6.94 21.37
CA THR A 116 -2.95 7.31 20.08
C THR A 116 -2.13 6.94 18.85
N ILE A 117 -0.82 7.22 18.82
CA ILE A 117 -0.02 7.04 17.59
C ILE A 117 0.17 5.56 17.28
N GLU A 118 0.53 4.72 18.26
CA GLU A 118 0.71 3.27 18.05
C GLU A 118 -0.41 2.40 18.64
N SER A 119 -1.23 2.94 19.54
CA SER A 119 -2.35 2.22 20.18
C SER A 119 -1.97 0.84 20.73
N LYS A 120 -0.92 0.76 21.54
CA LYS A 120 -0.61 -0.47 22.29
C LYS A 120 -1.71 -0.67 23.31
N THR A 121 -2.63 -1.57 22.99
CA THR A 121 -3.96 -1.76 23.60
C THR A 121 -3.94 -2.29 25.04
N ASN A 122 -2.79 -2.29 25.72
CA ASN A 122 -2.62 -2.85 27.07
C ASN A 122 -1.88 -1.87 28.00
N TYR A 123 -2.43 -0.69 28.26
CA TYR A 123 -1.98 0.13 29.39
C TYR A 123 -3.14 0.83 30.09
N THR A 124 -3.80 0.06 30.95
CA THR A 124 -4.43 0.54 32.19
C THR A 124 -3.42 1.01 33.23
N THR A 125 -2.12 1.07 32.91
CA THR A 125 -1.10 1.42 33.90
C THR A 125 0.15 1.98 33.24
N PHE A 126 0.32 3.31 33.30
CA PHE A 126 1.66 3.90 33.29
C PHE A 126 2.42 3.27 34.48
N LYS A 127 3.57 2.64 34.25
CA LYS A 127 4.41 2.06 35.33
C LYS A 127 5.08 3.22 36.09
N GLY A 128 4.30 3.81 36.99
CA GLY A 128 4.60 4.98 37.79
C GLY A 128 3.28 5.54 38.28
N ASP A 129 2.71 4.88 39.30
CA ASP A 129 1.46 5.24 39.99
C ASP A 129 0.17 5.22 39.15
N ASN A 130 -0.57 4.09 39.14
CA ASN A 130 -2.03 4.00 38.96
C ASN A 130 -2.73 5.01 38.02
N ILE A 131 -2.10 5.36 36.90
CA ILE A 131 -2.69 6.24 35.91
C ILE A 131 -3.38 5.36 34.86
N SER A 132 -4.71 5.34 34.92
CA SER A 132 -5.58 4.70 33.93
C SER A 132 -6.00 5.72 32.89
N PHE A 133 -5.65 5.46 31.63
CA PHE A 133 -6.13 6.23 30.48
C PHE A 133 -7.37 5.57 29.92
N SER A 134 -8.51 6.23 30.06
CA SER A 134 -9.67 5.98 29.21
C SER A 134 -9.55 6.93 28.01
N ALA A 135 -9.04 6.42 26.90
CA ALA A 135 -9.35 7.04 25.62
C ALA A 135 -10.84 6.76 25.38
N PRO A 136 -11.70 7.77 25.16
CA PRO A 136 -13.08 7.52 24.75
C PRO A 136 -13.08 6.56 23.56
N ASP A 137 -13.97 5.57 23.53
CA ASP A 137 -14.09 4.55 22.46
C ASP A 137 -14.07 5.14 21.03
N GLN A 138 -14.43 6.41 20.88
CA GLN A 138 -14.37 7.17 19.63
C GLN A 138 -12.96 7.44 19.09
N MET A 139 -11.90 7.27 19.88
CA MET A 139 -10.51 7.53 19.48
C MET A 139 -9.79 6.30 18.92
N ALA A 140 -10.31 5.09 19.16
CA ALA A 140 -9.69 3.83 18.72
C ALA A 140 -9.55 3.71 17.18
N ASN A 141 -10.48 4.34 16.45
CA ASN A 141 -10.53 4.28 14.98
C ASN A 141 -9.68 5.35 14.26
N LEU A 142 -9.04 6.26 15.00
CA LEU A 142 -8.29 7.39 14.45
C LEU A 142 -6.78 7.30 14.71
N THR A 143 -6.28 6.07 14.87
CA THR A 143 -4.88 5.74 15.15
C THR A 143 -4.13 5.38 13.87
N LEU A 144 -2.79 5.45 13.87
CA LEU A 144 -2.02 5.00 12.71
C LEU A 144 -2.13 3.48 12.50
N LEU A 145 -2.41 2.72 13.57
CA LEU A 145 -2.70 1.29 13.49
C LEU A 145 -4.01 1.03 12.73
N ALA A 146 -5.08 1.76 13.05
CA ALA A 146 -6.34 1.66 12.33
C ALA A 146 -6.18 2.06 10.85
N TRP A 147 -5.32 3.04 10.58
CA TRP A 147 -4.95 3.43 9.22
C TRP A 147 -4.21 2.31 8.46
N ASP A 148 -3.23 1.62 9.08
CA ASP A 148 -2.56 0.47 8.45
C ASP A 148 -3.55 -0.63 8.08
N GLN A 149 -4.46 -0.95 9.00
CA GLN A 149 -5.47 -1.98 8.79
C GLN A 149 -6.40 -1.60 7.64
N LYS A 150 -6.82 -0.33 7.57
CA LYS A 150 -7.59 0.22 6.45
C LYS A 150 -6.82 0.06 5.13
N MET A 151 -5.55 0.44 5.07
CA MET A 151 -4.74 0.33 3.85
C MET A 151 -4.50 -1.12 3.43
N THR A 152 -4.25 -2.00 4.40
CA THR A 152 -4.10 -3.44 4.16
C THR A 152 -5.37 -4.04 3.57
N ARG A 153 -6.55 -3.63 4.08
CA ARG A 153 -7.84 -4.05 3.53
C ARG A 153 -8.05 -3.56 2.09
N LEU A 154 -7.73 -2.30 1.80
CA LEU A 154 -7.85 -1.73 0.45
C LEU A 154 -6.90 -2.41 -0.55
N ALA A 155 -5.68 -2.73 -0.13
CA ALA A 155 -4.73 -3.49 -0.92
C ALA A 155 -5.27 -4.89 -1.25
N ASN A 156 -5.79 -5.60 -0.24
CA ASN A 156 -6.38 -6.92 -0.42
C ASN A 156 -7.56 -6.92 -1.38
N MET A 157 -8.44 -5.90 -1.30
CA MET A 157 -9.56 -5.73 -2.25
C MET A 157 -9.08 -5.49 -3.69
N SER A 158 -7.85 -4.98 -3.85
CA SER A 158 -7.22 -4.71 -5.15
C SER A 158 -6.30 -5.83 -5.62
N ASN A 159 -6.32 -7.00 -4.96
CA ASN A 159 -5.39 -8.12 -5.19
C ASN A 159 -3.90 -7.76 -5.05
N PHE A 160 -3.59 -6.80 -4.18
CA PHE A 160 -2.21 -6.48 -3.81
C PHE A 160 -1.87 -7.11 -2.46
N ASN A 161 -0.64 -7.58 -2.33
CA ASN A 161 -0.01 -7.83 -1.04
C ASN A 161 0.68 -6.53 -0.61
N ILE A 162 0.47 -6.11 0.63
CA ILE A 162 1.09 -4.90 1.17
C ILE A 162 1.71 -5.19 2.53
N LYS A 163 2.91 -4.65 2.73
CA LYS A 163 3.57 -4.58 4.02
C LYS A 163 3.91 -3.12 4.32
N ILE A 164 3.24 -2.57 5.32
CA ILE A 164 3.48 -1.23 5.83
C ILE A 164 4.29 -1.35 7.12
N VAL A 165 5.42 -0.65 7.20
CA VAL A 165 6.26 -0.59 8.40
C VAL A 165 6.59 0.86 8.69
N ARG A 166 6.18 1.35 9.85
CA ARG A 166 6.64 2.65 10.37
C ARG A 166 7.96 2.46 11.12
N ARG A 167 8.92 3.34 10.84
CA ARG A 167 10.19 3.42 11.57
C ARG A 167 10.41 4.85 12.05
N ASP A 168 11.17 4.97 13.14
CA ASP A 168 11.70 6.25 13.62
C ASP A 168 10.59 7.26 13.96
N VAL A 169 9.52 6.80 14.64
CA VAL A 169 8.44 7.68 15.07
C VAL A 169 8.95 8.64 16.14
N ALA A 170 9.11 9.90 15.74
CA ALA A 170 9.56 10.99 16.57
C ALA A 170 8.44 12.01 16.76
N VAL A 171 8.23 12.43 18.00
CA VAL A 171 7.38 13.57 18.34
C VAL A 171 8.29 14.58 19.04
N PHE A 172 8.33 15.81 18.54
CA PHE A 172 9.15 16.86 19.12
C PHE A 172 8.45 18.20 19.00
N GLN A 173 8.64 19.05 20.00
CA GLN A 173 8.15 20.41 19.97
C GLN A 173 9.06 21.25 19.08
N SER A 174 8.53 21.88 18.03
CA SER A 174 9.33 22.79 17.19
C SER A 174 9.40 24.19 17.78
N ASP A 175 8.32 24.62 18.41
CA ASP A 175 8.18 25.94 19.04
C ASP A 175 7.06 25.88 20.11
N PRO A 176 6.89 26.92 20.96
CA PRO A 176 5.90 26.92 22.03
C PRO A 176 4.46 26.66 21.58
N TRP A 177 4.16 26.84 20.30
CA TRP A 177 2.82 26.75 19.73
C TRP A 177 2.63 25.55 18.82
N ASN A 178 3.67 24.75 18.56
CA ASN A 178 3.58 23.64 17.60
C ASN A 178 4.35 22.40 18.04
N VAL A 179 3.69 21.25 17.87
CA VAL A 179 4.30 19.91 17.96
C VAL A 179 4.47 19.35 16.56
N ARG A 180 5.65 18.78 16.28
CA ARG A 180 5.91 18.05 15.05
C ARG A 180 5.93 16.56 15.31
N ILE A 181 5.34 15.81 14.39
CA ILE A 181 5.37 14.35 14.35
C ILE A 181 6.02 13.93 13.05
N GLY A 182 7.12 13.20 13.15
CA GLY A 182 7.87 12.71 12.01
C GLY A 182 8.09 11.19 12.09
N TYR A 183 8.02 10.50 10.96
CA TYR A 183 8.44 9.10 10.85
C TYR A 183 8.73 8.72 9.40
N ASN A 184 9.45 7.61 9.24
CA ASN A 184 9.71 6.99 7.96
C ASN A 184 8.73 5.85 7.72
N LEU A 185 7.91 5.97 6.67
CA LEU A 185 6.97 4.93 6.27
C LEU A 185 7.61 4.07 5.17
N TYR A 186 7.87 2.81 5.48
CA TYR A 186 8.30 1.83 4.50
C TYR A 186 7.08 1.06 3.97
N VAL A 187 6.82 1.18 2.69
CA VAL A 187 5.68 0.56 2.01
C VAL A 187 6.20 -0.40 0.97
N ASN A 188 5.87 -1.67 1.12
CA ASN A 188 6.19 -2.70 0.14
C ASN A 188 4.89 -3.26 -0.43
N ILE A 189 4.70 -3.17 -1.74
CA ILE A 189 3.50 -3.59 -2.46
C ILE A 189 3.92 -4.59 -3.53
N SER A 190 3.25 -5.74 -3.58
CA SER A 190 3.37 -6.68 -4.69
C SER A 190 2.01 -7.10 -5.25
N ASP A 191 1.97 -7.45 -6.54
CA ASP A 191 0.78 -8.01 -7.17
C ASP A 191 0.66 -9.50 -6.84
N ARG A 192 -0.44 -9.91 -6.20
CA ARG A 192 -0.68 -11.31 -5.81
C ARG A 192 -0.79 -12.26 -7.01
N ALA A 193 -1.22 -11.77 -8.17
CA ALA A 193 -1.44 -12.59 -9.35
C ALA A 193 -0.16 -12.85 -10.15
N LEU A 194 0.80 -11.93 -10.10
CA LEU A 194 2.00 -12.00 -10.95
C LEU A 194 3.30 -12.21 -10.14
N ASP A 195 3.28 -12.01 -8.82
CA ASP A 195 4.35 -12.20 -7.81
C ASP A 195 5.73 -11.57 -8.14
N THR A 196 5.82 -10.93 -9.30
CA THR A 196 7.02 -10.35 -9.92
C THR A 196 6.94 -8.83 -9.98
N LEU A 197 5.73 -8.26 -9.90
CA LEU A 197 5.53 -6.83 -9.76
C LEU A 197 5.73 -6.46 -8.30
N TYR A 198 6.85 -5.81 -8.01
CA TYR A 198 7.29 -5.43 -6.68
C TYR A 198 7.61 -3.94 -6.64
N ARG A 199 7.13 -3.25 -5.61
CA ARG A 199 7.49 -1.86 -5.35
C ARG A 199 7.77 -1.67 -3.87
N ALA A 200 8.88 -1.01 -3.58
CA ALA A 200 9.23 -0.59 -2.23
C ALA A 200 9.46 0.93 -2.24
N ASP A 201 8.72 1.65 -1.39
CA ASP A 201 8.86 3.09 -1.22
C ASP A 201 9.20 3.41 0.23
N LEU A 202 10.08 4.41 0.40
CA LEU A 202 10.34 5.06 1.68
C LEU A 202 9.71 6.45 1.62
N ILE A 203 8.67 6.67 2.41
CA ILE A 203 7.90 7.90 2.41
C ILE A 203 8.19 8.64 3.73
N PRO A 204 8.93 9.75 3.72
CA PRO A 204 9.10 10.57 4.91
C PRO A 204 7.79 11.30 5.21
N VAL A 205 7.25 11.10 6.41
CA VAL A 205 6.05 11.79 6.89
C VAL A 205 6.48 12.77 7.96
N LEU A 206 6.14 14.04 7.77
CA LEU A 206 6.37 15.09 8.77
C LEU A 206 5.15 16.01 8.81
N VAL A 207 4.53 16.11 9.98
CA VAL A 207 3.34 16.94 10.20
C VAL A 207 3.58 17.89 11.36
N THR A 208 3.10 19.13 11.23
CA THR A 208 3.09 20.13 12.29
C THR A 208 1.65 20.31 12.80
N ILE A 209 1.49 20.28 14.13
CA ILE A 209 0.21 20.32 14.81
C ILE A 209 0.22 21.51 15.77
N PRO A 210 -0.66 22.50 15.57
CA PRO A 210 -0.70 23.67 16.43
C PRO A 210 -1.31 23.31 17.79
N ILE A 211 -0.65 23.78 18.85
CA ILE A 211 -1.14 23.79 20.23
C ILE A 211 -2.08 24.98 20.36
N THR A 212 -3.31 24.85 19.86
CA THR A 212 -4.35 25.86 20.08
C THR A 212 -4.95 25.71 21.47
N ASN A 213 -5.39 26.81 22.10
CA ASN A 213 -6.13 26.77 23.36
C ASN A 213 -7.34 25.84 23.24
N TYR A 214 -7.22 24.64 23.80
CA TYR A 214 -8.34 23.73 23.93
C TYR A 214 -9.21 24.23 25.07
N THR A 215 -10.30 24.92 24.75
CA THR A 215 -11.37 25.13 25.72
C THR A 215 -11.94 23.76 26.06
N TYR A 216 -11.61 23.27 27.25
CA TYR A 216 -12.26 22.12 27.85
C TYR A 216 -13.74 22.47 28.07
N SER A 217 -14.62 22.15 27.11
CA SER A 217 -16.06 22.14 27.35
C SER A 217 -16.35 20.84 28.10
N GLY A 218 -16.18 20.86 29.43
CA GLY A 218 -16.59 19.76 30.29
C GLY A 218 -18.09 19.50 30.08
N GLY A 219 -18.42 18.31 29.59
CA GLY A 219 -19.74 17.71 29.68
C GLY A 219 -19.78 16.74 30.85
#